data_AF-A0A921L719-F1
#
_entry.id   AF-A0A921L719-F1
#
_cell.length_a   1.000
_cell.length_b   1.000
_cell.length_c   1.000
_cell.angle_alpha   90.00
_cell.angle_beta   90.00
_cell.angle_gamma   90.00
#
_symmetry.space_group_name_H-M   'P 1'
#
loop_
_entity.id
_entity.type
_entity.pdbx_description
1 polymer ?
#
loop_
_entity_poly.entity_id
_entity_poly.type
_entity_poly.pdbx_seq_one_letter_code
_entity_poly.pdbx_strand_id
1 'polypeptide(L)'
;MKYKIVFSDIDGTVLTSSHHVLPSTTLAVKELLQKSIPFVLVSARMPQAIRTVTDEMNVNIPMISYGGALVLDDRQNILYDRKISAADTAAVIKEIKLFWQDSVVINYYAGDGWFVEDTENKAVVREENITRVKARQADFAQLLADGVLPNKLLCMTSPPICEMMEKMLGEMFPQLKIMRSSPILLEIMDKTVSKAEGIKI
;
A
#
# COMPACT_ATOMS: atom_id res chain seq x y z
N MET A 1 26.50 15.04 -13.80
CA MET A 1 26.01 14.81 -12.42
C MET A 1 26.22 13.35 -12.06
N LYS A 2 26.68 13.04 -10.83
CA LYS A 2 26.74 11.66 -10.31
C LYS A 2 25.59 11.50 -9.32
N TYR A 3 24.56 10.74 -9.69
CA TYR A 3 23.44 10.43 -8.80
C TYR A 3 23.95 9.57 -7.64
N LYS A 4 23.45 9.86 -6.42
CA LYS A 4 23.84 9.13 -5.20
C LYS A 4 22.86 8.02 -4.82
N ILE A 5 21.62 8.11 -5.31
CA ILE A 5 20.52 7.20 -5.05
C ILE A 5 19.47 7.40 -6.15
N VAL A 6 18.72 6.36 -6.48
CA VAL A 6 17.59 6.41 -7.42
C VAL A 6 16.35 5.91 -6.72
N PHE A 7 15.29 6.71 -6.75
CA PHE A 7 13.95 6.31 -6.28
C PHE A 7 13.07 6.13 -7.51
N SER A 8 12.30 5.04 -7.54
CA SER A 8 11.40 4.75 -8.65
C SER A 8 10.04 4.32 -8.15
N ASP A 9 8.99 4.79 -8.81
CA ASP A 9 7.67 4.18 -8.68
C ASP A 9 7.66 2.77 -9.28
N ILE A 10 6.64 1.99 -8.97
CA ILE A 10 6.43 0.64 -9.48
C ILE A 10 5.44 0.67 -10.65
N ASP A 11 4.18 1.00 -10.34
CA ASP A 11 3.08 0.93 -11.30
C ASP A 11 3.23 2.00 -12.39
N GLY A 12 3.23 1.58 -13.65
CA GLY A 12 3.46 2.48 -14.80
C GLY A 12 4.90 2.99 -14.95
N THR A 13 5.85 2.49 -14.14
CA THR A 13 7.27 2.88 -14.21
C THR A 13 8.19 1.67 -14.34
N VAL A 14 8.35 0.86 -13.27
CA VAL A 14 9.19 -0.35 -13.29
C VAL A 14 8.44 -1.52 -13.93
N LEU A 15 7.14 -1.63 -13.64
CA LEU A 15 6.29 -2.67 -14.21
C LEU A 15 5.74 -2.27 -15.57
N THR A 16 5.69 -3.25 -16.47
CA THR A 16 4.92 -3.18 -17.71
C THR A 16 3.41 -3.15 -17.42
N SER A 17 2.61 -2.89 -18.46
CA SER A 17 1.14 -3.04 -18.41
C SER A 17 0.68 -4.49 -18.13
N SER A 18 1.56 -5.48 -18.33
CA SER A 18 1.34 -6.89 -17.96
C SER A 18 1.83 -7.23 -16.53
N HIS A 19 2.18 -6.23 -15.72
CA HIS A 19 2.67 -6.39 -14.35
C HIS A 19 3.94 -7.25 -14.23
N HIS A 20 4.85 -7.12 -15.20
CA HIS A 20 6.15 -7.80 -15.20
C HIS A 20 7.30 -6.79 -15.28
N VAL A 21 8.49 -7.23 -14.89
CA VAL A 21 9.73 -6.46 -15.04
C VAL A 21 10.42 -6.87 -16.33
N LEU A 22 10.79 -5.89 -17.16
CA LEU A 22 11.56 -6.17 -18.37
C LEU A 22 13.00 -6.59 -18.02
N PRO A 23 13.62 -7.50 -18.80
CA PRO A 23 15.03 -7.85 -18.60
C PRO A 23 15.97 -6.64 -18.62
N SER A 24 15.70 -5.64 -19.46
CA SER A 24 16.46 -4.39 -19.52
C SER A 24 16.36 -3.57 -18.24
N THR A 25 15.18 -3.51 -17.61
CA THR A 25 14.98 -2.84 -16.31
C THR A 25 15.79 -3.54 -15.23
N THR A 26 15.75 -4.87 -15.17
CA THR A 26 16.54 -5.67 -14.22
C THR A 26 18.05 -5.43 -14.41
N LEU A 27 18.53 -5.41 -15.64
CA LEU A 27 19.94 -5.11 -15.95
C LEU A 27 20.33 -3.71 -15.48
N ALA A 28 19.52 -2.70 -15.79
CA ALA A 28 19.78 -1.32 -15.38
C ALA A 28 19.85 -1.17 -13.85
N VAL A 29 18.92 -1.80 -13.11
CA VAL A 29 18.95 -1.81 -11.64
C VAL A 29 20.23 -2.46 -11.13
N LYS A 30 20.62 -3.63 -11.66
CA LYS A 30 21.85 -4.32 -11.24
C LYS A 30 23.10 -3.49 -11.53
N GLU A 31 23.17 -2.78 -12.65
CA GLU A 31 24.28 -1.88 -12.96
C GLU A 31 24.40 -0.71 -11.96
N LEU A 32 23.26 -0.16 -11.49
CA LEU A 32 23.27 0.86 -10.43
C LEU A 32 23.86 0.30 -9.13
N LEU A 33 23.40 -0.88 -8.72
CA LEU A 33 23.87 -1.53 -7.50
C LEU A 33 25.36 -1.87 -7.57
N GLN A 34 25.87 -2.36 -8.71
CA GLN A 34 27.29 -2.60 -8.95
C GLN A 34 28.14 -1.32 -8.82
N LYS A 35 27.58 -0.17 -9.18
CA LYS A 35 28.21 1.16 -9.03
C LYS A 35 28.04 1.74 -7.62
N SER A 36 27.53 0.96 -6.67
CA SER A 36 27.20 1.39 -5.30
C SER A 36 26.21 2.57 -5.27
N ILE A 37 25.29 2.62 -6.24
CA ILE A 37 24.17 3.57 -6.26
C ILE A 37 22.92 2.81 -5.82
N PRO A 38 22.36 3.08 -4.63
CA PRO A 38 21.14 2.42 -4.19
C PRO A 38 19.97 2.72 -5.12
N PHE A 39 19.13 1.71 -5.33
CA PHE A 39 17.88 1.81 -6.04
C PHE A 39 16.76 1.47 -5.06
N VAL A 40 15.76 2.33 -4.91
CA VAL A 40 14.69 2.20 -3.92
C VAL A 40 13.34 2.23 -4.63
N LEU A 41 12.50 1.23 -4.36
CA LEU A 41 11.14 1.19 -4.87
C LEU A 41 10.20 2.00 -3.96
N VAL A 42 9.33 2.83 -4.55
CA VAL A 42 8.41 3.71 -3.83
C VAL A 42 6.98 3.54 -4.35
N SER A 43 6.14 2.82 -3.61
CA SER A 43 4.81 2.41 -4.09
C SER A 43 3.71 2.54 -3.04
N ALA A 44 2.47 2.63 -3.51
CA ALA A 44 1.27 2.47 -2.68
C ALA A 44 1.00 1.00 -2.29
N ARG A 45 1.66 0.04 -2.95
CA ARG A 45 1.56 -1.40 -2.68
C ARG A 45 2.08 -1.76 -1.28
N MET A 46 1.56 -2.86 -0.75
CA MET A 46 2.08 -3.53 0.46
C MET A 46 3.47 -4.13 0.22
N PRO A 47 4.32 -4.30 1.26
CA PRO A 47 5.65 -4.86 1.11
C PRO A 47 5.67 -6.22 0.40
N GLN A 48 4.72 -7.11 0.69
CA GLN A 48 4.60 -8.40 0.00
C GLN A 48 4.50 -8.26 -1.52
N ALA A 49 3.70 -7.31 -2.01
CA ALA A 49 3.52 -7.07 -3.44
C ALA A 49 4.68 -6.29 -4.07
N ILE A 50 5.50 -5.59 -3.27
CA ILE A 50 6.76 -5.02 -3.75
C ILE A 50 7.81 -6.13 -3.88
N ARG A 51 7.82 -7.09 -2.94
CA ARG A 51 8.78 -8.20 -2.98
C ARG A 51 8.61 -9.09 -4.20
N THR A 52 7.39 -9.32 -4.69
CA THR A 52 7.20 -10.05 -5.95
C THR A 52 7.95 -9.39 -7.13
N VAL A 53 8.10 -8.06 -7.12
CA VAL A 53 8.88 -7.30 -8.11
C VAL A 53 10.38 -7.43 -7.87
N THR A 54 10.85 -7.33 -6.62
CA THR A 54 12.27 -7.48 -6.30
C THR A 54 12.78 -8.90 -6.53
N ASP A 55 11.93 -9.90 -6.28
CA ASP A 55 12.20 -11.31 -6.51
C ASP A 55 12.31 -11.60 -8.02
N GLU A 56 11.42 -11.01 -8.85
CA GLU A 56 11.50 -11.11 -10.32
C GLU A 56 12.80 -10.48 -10.87
N MET A 57 13.29 -9.40 -10.25
CA MET A 57 14.59 -8.81 -10.55
C MET A 57 15.78 -9.59 -9.96
N ASN A 58 15.54 -10.45 -8.97
CA ASN A 58 16.54 -11.10 -8.13
C ASN A 58 17.52 -10.08 -7.52
N VAL A 59 16.97 -9.12 -6.75
CA VAL A 59 17.73 -8.08 -6.03
C VAL A 59 17.16 -7.87 -4.63
N ASN A 60 18.04 -7.54 -3.68
CA ASN A 60 17.65 -7.06 -2.35
C ASN A 60 17.90 -5.55 -2.30
N ILE A 61 16.82 -4.78 -2.15
CA ILE A 61 16.86 -3.32 -2.15
C ILE A 61 15.87 -2.75 -1.13
N PRO A 62 16.10 -1.53 -0.61
CA PRO A 62 15.15 -0.86 0.24
C PRO A 62 13.82 -0.60 -0.47
N MET A 63 12.75 -0.47 0.30
CA MET A 63 11.44 -0.14 -0.24
C MET A 63 10.65 0.80 0.66
N ILE A 64 9.86 1.65 0.02
CA ILE A 64 8.89 2.55 0.61
C ILE A 64 7.51 2.06 0.15
N SER A 65 6.74 1.53 1.10
CA SER A 65 5.42 0.91 0.87
C SER A 65 4.29 1.78 1.40
N TYR A 66 3.05 1.42 1.05
CA TYR A 66 1.84 2.13 1.49
C TYR A 66 1.92 3.65 1.28
N GLY A 67 2.51 4.08 0.16
CA GLY A 67 2.61 5.48 -0.20
C GLY A 67 3.49 6.30 0.74
N GLY A 68 4.40 5.67 1.49
CA GLY A 68 5.28 6.32 2.46
C GLY A 68 5.07 5.91 3.92
N ALA A 69 4.05 5.09 4.21
CA ALA A 69 3.72 4.76 5.59
C ALA A 69 4.70 3.74 6.21
N LEU A 70 5.36 2.90 5.41
CA LEU A 70 6.30 1.90 5.92
C LEU A 70 7.56 1.85 5.04
N VAL A 71 8.71 2.10 5.65
CA VAL A 71 10.03 2.12 5.00
C VAL A 71 10.86 0.96 5.55
N LEU A 72 11.36 0.12 4.64
CA LEU A 72 12.20 -1.03 4.94
C LEU A 72 13.56 -0.87 4.27
N ASP A 73 14.63 -1.24 4.97
CA ASP A 73 15.97 -1.34 4.38
C ASP A 73 16.12 -2.58 3.47
N ASP A 74 17.30 -2.76 2.88
CA ASP A 74 17.62 -3.90 2.01
C ASP A 74 17.66 -5.25 2.75
N ARG A 75 17.62 -5.25 4.08
CA ARG A 75 17.54 -6.42 4.95
C ARG A 75 16.14 -6.61 5.55
N GLN A 76 15.15 -5.86 5.09
CA GLN A 76 13.77 -5.85 5.59
C GLN A 76 13.62 -5.34 7.04
N ASN A 77 14.61 -4.61 7.58
CA ASN A 77 14.45 -3.94 8.86
C ASN A 77 13.56 -2.71 8.68
N ILE A 78 12.67 -2.48 9.65
CA ILE A 78 11.80 -1.31 9.68
C ILE A 78 12.63 -0.08 10.04
N LEU A 79 12.71 0.88 9.11
CA LEU A 79 13.31 2.20 9.35
C LEU A 79 12.25 3.23 9.79
N TYR A 80 11.03 3.09 9.28
CA TYR A 80 9.90 3.96 9.60
C TYR A 80 8.59 3.19 9.44
N ASP A 81 7.64 3.41 10.36
CA ASP A 81 6.35 2.72 10.38
C ASP A 81 5.28 3.64 10.98
N ARG A 82 4.47 4.21 10.10
CA ARG A 82 3.34 5.08 10.42
C ARG A 82 2.05 4.29 10.24
N LYS A 83 1.26 4.24 11.32
CA LYS A 83 -0.04 3.57 11.37
C LYS A 83 -1.14 4.56 11.66
N ILE A 84 -2.36 4.23 11.23
CA ILE A 84 -3.58 4.89 11.67
C ILE A 84 -3.81 4.52 13.15
N SER A 85 -4.29 5.46 13.95
CA SER A 85 -4.59 5.17 15.36
C SER A 85 -5.71 4.13 15.48
N ALA A 86 -5.76 3.40 16.61
CA ALA A 86 -6.83 2.45 16.87
C ALA A 86 -8.22 3.12 16.85
N ALA A 87 -8.31 4.30 17.45
CA ALA A 87 -9.55 5.08 17.53
C ALA A 87 -10.04 5.52 16.15
N ASP A 88 -9.15 6.09 15.33
CA ASP A 88 -9.49 6.50 13.96
C ASP A 88 -9.84 5.29 13.09
N THR A 89 -9.09 4.20 13.20
CA THR A 89 -9.36 2.96 12.45
C THR A 89 -10.75 2.42 12.77
N ALA A 90 -11.09 2.28 14.05
CA ALA A 90 -12.40 1.81 14.49
C ALA A 90 -13.53 2.75 14.02
N ALA A 91 -13.33 4.06 14.15
CA ALA A 91 -14.31 5.06 13.74
C ALA A 91 -14.57 5.02 12.23
N VAL A 92 -13.51 5.03 11.42
CA VAL A 92 -13.63 4.97 9.95
C VAL A 92 -14.33 3.68 9.50
N ILE A 93 -13.92 2.52 10.01
CA ILE A 93 -14.56 1.24 9.65
C ILE A 93 -16.04 1.24 10.03
N LYS A 94 -16.38 1.78 11.21
CA LYS A 94 -17.77 1.90 11.66
C LYS A 94 -18.60 2.76 10.70
N GLU A 95 -18.11 3.93 10.30
CA GLU A 95 -18.82 4.81 9.37
C GLU A 95 -18.98 4.16 7.99
N ILE A 96 -17.94 3.49 7.49
CA ILE A 96 -18.04 2.76 6.21
C ILE A 96 -19.11 1.68 6.28
N LYS A 97 -19.13 0.88 7.35
CA LYS A 97 -20.15 -0.16 7.55
C LYS A 97 -21.54 0.44 7.75
N LEU A 98 -21.67 1.60 8.39
CA LEU A 98 -22.97 2.25 8.59
C LEU A 98 -23.60 2.70 7.27
N PHE A 99 -22.81 3.26 6.36
CA PHE A 99 -23.33 3.85 5.12
C PHE A 99 -23.25 2.94 3.89
N TRP A 100 -22.29 2.00 3.85
CA TRP A 100 -21.96 1.24 2.65
C TRP A 100 -21.59 -0.24 2.90
N GLN A 101 -22.17 -0.87 3.93
CA GLN A 101 -21.90 -2.26 4.32
C GLN A 101 -21.76 -3.24 3.14
N ASP A 102 -22.72 -3.20 2.20
CA ASP A 102 -22.78 -4.16 1.08
C ASP A 102 -22.10 -3.67 -0.20
N SER A 103 -21.58 -2.43 -0.21
CA SER A 103 -21.06 -1.77 -1.41
C SER A 103 -19.57 -1.46 -1.37
N VAL A 104 -18.92 -1.68 -0.22
CA VAL A 104 -17.51 -1.37 -0.01
C VAL A 104 -16.79 -2.59 0.57
N VAL A 105 -15.71 -2.98 -0.08
CA VAL A 105 -14.81 -4.01 0.42
C VAL A 105 -13.60 -3.32 1.04
N ILE A 106 -13.46 -3.43 2.37
CA ILE A 106 -12.34 -2.86 3.11
C ILE A 106 -11.18 -3.86 3.12
N ASN A 107 -10.00 -3.37 2.76
CA ASN A 107 -8.74 -4.10 2.83
C ASN A 107 -7.88 -3.44 3.91
N TYR A 108 -7.52 -4.22 4.92
CA TYR A 108 -6.78 -3.78 6.09
C TYR A 108 -5.30 -4.17 5.93
N TYR A 109 -4.44 -3.19 5.66
CA TYR A 109 -3.02 -3.42 5.47
C TYR A 109 -2.23 -3.00 6.70
N ALA A 110 -1.54 -3.95 7.33
CA ALA A 110 -0.79 -3.74 8.57
C ALA A 110 0.56 -4.46 8.52
N GLY A 111 1.65 -3.70 8.51
CA GLY A 111 3.00 -4.22 8.34
C GLY A 111 3.08 -5.03 7.04
N ASP A 112 3.39 -6.32 7.19
CA ASP A 112 3.44 -7.27 6.07
C ASP A 112 2.12 -8.03 5.82
N GLY A 113 1.07 -7.70 6.55
CA GLY A 113 -0.23 -8.36 6.45
C GLY A 113 -1.21 -7.61 5.55
N TRP A 114 -1.99 -8.38 4.80
CA TRP A 114 -3.19 -7.94 4.10
C TRP A 114 -4.37 -8.75 4.63
N PHE A 115 -5.30 -8.07 5.27
CA PHE A 115 -6.47 -8.69 5.90
C PHE A 115 -7.77 -8.19 5.29
N VAL A 116 -8.74 -9.09 5.17
CA VAL A 116 -10.10 -8.85 4.65
C VAL A 116 -11.11 -9.66 5.46
N GLU A 117 -12.38 -9.31 5.42
CA GLU A 117 -13.43 -10.08 6.11
C GLU A 117 -13.89 -11.31 5.29
N ASP A 118 -13.75 -11.25 3.97
CA ASP A 118 -14.12 -12.30 3.02
C ASP A 118 -13.09 -12.41 1.90
N THR A 119 -12.32 -13.51 1.89
CA THR A 119 -11.30 -13.78 0.86
C THR A 119 -11.89 -14.23 -0.47
N GLU A 120 -13.13 -14.72 -0.47
CA GLU A 120 -13.82 -15.18 -1.69
C GLU A 120 -14.51 -14.03 -2.43
N ASN A 121 -14.51 -12.83 -1.84
CA ASN A 121 -15.05 -11.65 -2.49
C ASN A 121 -14.32 -11.38 -3.83
N LYS A 122 -15.09 -11.17 -4.90
CA LYS A 122 -14.56 -10.99 -6.27
C LYS A 122 -13.54 -9.85 -6.39
N ALA A 123 -13.71 -8.77 -5.63
CA ALA A 123 -12.77 -7.65 -5.64
C ALA A 123 -11.44 -8.04 -4.99
N VAL A 124 -11.48 -8.79 -3.88
CA VAL A 124 -10.29 -9.34 -3.22
C VAL A 124 -9.56 -10.29 -4.14
N VAL A 125 -10.25 -11.30 -4.69
CA VAL A 125 -9.66 -12.27 -5.63
C VAL A 125 -9.02 -11.58 -6.84
N ARG A 126 -9.65 -10.53 -7.37
CA ARG A 126 -9.06 -9.72 -8.44
C ARG A 126 -7.76 -9.05 -8.00
N GLU A 127 -7.75 -8.42 -6.82
CA GLU A 127 -6.56 -7.76 -6.28
C GLU A 127 -5.44 -8.78 -5.98
N GLU A 128 -5.78 -9.99 -5.53
CA GLU A 128 -4.81 -11.06 -5.30
C GLU A 128 -4.08 -11.43 -6.59
N ASN A 129 -4.81 -11.49 -7.71
CA ASN A 129 -4.22 -11.77 -9.02
C ASN A 129 -3.33 -10.63 -9.53
N ILE A 130 -3.70 -9.37 -9.25
CA ILE A 130 -2.92 -8.19 -9.65
C ILE A 130 -1.62 -8.08 -8.84
N THR A 131 -1.72 -8.31 -7.52
CA THR A 131 -0.60 -8.15 -6.58
C THR A 131 0.26 -9.40 -6.47
N ARG A 132 -0.27 -10.56 -6.88
CA ARG A 132 0.29 -11.92 -6.67
C ARG A 132 0.47 -12.27 -5.20
N VAL A 133 -0.37 -11.71 -4.34
CA VAL A 133 -0.37 -11.94 -2.89
C VAL A 133 -1.73 -12.42 -2.47
N LYS A 134 -1.79 -13.30 -1.46
CA LYS A 134 -3.05 -13.78 -0.88
C LYS A 134 -3.44 -12.95 0.33
N ALA A 135 -4.69 -12.51 0.35
CA ALA A 135 -5.28 -11.88 1.52
C ALA A 135 -5.54 -12.92 2.60
N ARG A 136 -5.58 -12.49 3.86
CA ARG A 136 -5.91 -13.33 5.01
C ARG A 136 -7.27 -12.91 5.54
N GLN A 137 -8.14 -13.88 5.78
CA GLN A 137 -9.41 -13.60 6.42
C GLN A 137 -9.17 -13.24 7.90
N ALA A 138 -9.73 -12.12 8.36
CA ALA A 138 -9.65 -11.70 9.76
C ALA A 138 -10.84 -10.82 10.17
N ASP A 139 -11.16 -10.84 11.46
CA ASP A 139 -12.05 -9.87 12.08
C ASP A 139 -11.26 -8.60 12.46
N PHE A 140 -11.68 -7.44 11.95
CA PHE A 140 -10.94 -6.19 12.18
C PHE A 140 -11.00 -5.70 13.62
N ALA A 141 -12.08 -6.00 14.36
CA ALA A 141 -12.15 -5.62 15.78
C ALA A 141 -11.17 -6.46 16.60
N GLN A 142 -10.99 -7.74 16.27
CA GLN A 142 -9.98 -8.60 16.87
C GLN A 142 -8.56 -8.12 16.55
N LEU A 143 -8.27 -7.76 15.28
CA LEU A 143 -6.98 -7.17 14.91
C LEU A 143 -6.65 -5.92 15.75
N LEU A 144 -7.64 -5.03 15.95
CA LEU A 144 -7.48 -3.84 16.77
C LEU A 144 -7.26 -4.19 18.26
N ALA A 145 -7.99 -5.18 18.79
CA ALA A 145 -7.82 -5.65 20.16
C ALA A 145 -6.41 -6.24 20.40
N ASP A 146 -5.85 -6.90 19.39
CA ASP A 146 -4.51 -7.47 19.41
C ASP A 146 -3.40 -6.43 19.12
N GLY A 147 -3.76 -5.16 18.94
CA GLY A 147 -2.81 -4.07 18.68
C GLY A 147 -2.24 -4.05 17.26
N VAL A 148 -2.82 -4.81 16.32
CA VAL A 148 -2.43 -4.84 14.92
C VAL A 148 -3.05 -3.65 14.19
N LEU A 149 -2.42 -2.48 14.26
CA LEU A 149 -2.92 -1.25 13.63
C LEU A 149 -2.58 -1.20 12.12
N PRO A 150 -3.42 -0.58 11.27
CA PRO A 150 -3.17 -0.54 9.84
C PRO A 150 -2.24 0.62 9.47
N ASN A 151 -1.31 0.36 8.55
CA ASN A 151 -0.60 1.41 7.82
C ASN A 151 -1.52 2.10 6.80
N LYS A 152 -2.45 1.33 6.21
CA LYS A 152 -3.39 1.78 5.20
C LYS A 152 -4.69 0.99 5.27
N LEU A 153 -5.82 1.66 5.14
CA LEU A 153 -7.07 1.03 4.72
C LEU A 153 -7.31 1.36 3.24
N LEU A 154 -7.69 0.36 2.46
CA LEU A 154 -8.08 0.52 1.06
C LEU A 154 -9.52 0.06 0.89
N CYS A 155 -10.36 0.96 0.41
CA CYS A 155 -11.76 0.65 0.11
C CYS A 155 -11.89 0.43 -1.40
N MET A 156 -12.38 -0.75 -1.79
CA MET A 156 -12.72 -1.09 -3.16
C MET A 156 -14.23 -0.95 -3.35
N THR A 157 -14.66 -0.11 -4.29
CA THR A 157 -16.09 0.18 -4.50
C THR A 157 -16.36 0.72 -5.92
N SER A 158 -17.61 1.09 -6.21
CA SER A 158 -17.99 1.71 -7.49
C SER A 158 -17.57 3.19 -7.57
N PRO A 159 -17.37 3.77 -8.77
CA PRO A 159 -16.92 5.16 -8.88
C PRO A 159 -17.79 6.22 -8.19
N PRO A 160 -19.13 6.18 -8.28
CA PRO A 160 -19.98 7.14 -7.57
C PRO A 160 -19.81 7.05 -6.05
N ILE A 161 -19.74 5.84 -5.50
CA ILE A 161 -19.56 5.61 -4.07
C ILE A 161 -18.17 6.07 -3.63
N CYS A 162 -17.13 5.76 -4.41
CA CYS A 162 -15.76 6.16 -4.12
C CYS A 162 -15.60 7.69 -4.00
N GLU A 163 -16.24 8.44 -4.90
CA GLU A 163 -16.27 9.90 -4.86
C GLU A 163 -17.04 10.44 -3.64
N MET A 164 -18.20 9.86 -3.33
CA MET A 164 -18.99 10.21 -2.15
C MET A 164 -18.21 9.95 -0.85
N MET A 165 -17.53 8.81 -0.76
CA MET A 165 -16.71 8.44 0.39
C MET A 165 -15.53 9.39 0.57
N GLU A 166 -14.82 9.76 -0.51
CA GLU A 166 -13.71 10.71 -0.43
C GLU A 166 -14.15 12.02 0.22
N LYS A 167 -15.27 12.57 -0.23
CA LYS A 167 -15.82 13.82 0.31
C LYS A 167 -16.29 13.65 1.76
N MET A 168 -17.15 12.68 2.02
CA MET A 168 -17.79 12.50 3.34
C MET A 168 -16.75 12.15 4.41
N LEU A 169 -15.91 11.15 4.16
CA LEU A 169 -14.89 10.74 5.13
C LEU A 169 -13.81 11.82 5.26
N GLY A 170 -13.47 12.54 4.19
CA GLY A 170 -12.52 13.66 4.24
C GLY A 170 -12.97 14.81 5.14
N GLU A 171 -14.28 15.09 5.16
CA GLU A 171 -14.90 16.07 6.06
C GLU A 171 -14.99 15.56 7.51
N MET A 172 -15.31 14.28 7.71
CA MET A 172 -15.46 13.66 9.03
C MET A 172 -14.13 13.38 9.74
N PHE A 173 -13.09 13.06 8.99
CA PHE A 173 -11.78 12.67 9.50
C PHE A 173 -10.66 13.57 8.92
N PRO A 174 -10.68 14.89 9.17
CA PRO A 174 -9.69 15.82 8.62
C PRO A 174 -8.25 15.52 9.07
N GLN A 175 -8.09 14.81 10.20
CA GLN A 175 -6.83 14.29 10.74
C GLN A 175 -6.27 13.09 9.96
N LEU A 176 -7.01 12.55 9.00
CA LEU A 176 -6.54 11.48 8.13
C LEU A 176 -6.26 12.01 6.72
N LYS A 177 -5.46 11.24 5.99
CA LYS A 177 -5.30 11.39 4.56
C LYS A 177 -6.26 10.43 3.88
N ILE A 178 -7.29 10.98 3.24
CA ILE A 178 -8.29 10.24 2.49
C ILE A 178 -8.19 10.73 1.05
N MET A 179 -7.93 9.81 0.12
CA MET A 179 -7.73 10.15 -1.28
C MET A 179 -8.07 8.98 -2.19
N ARG A 180 -8.59 9.28 -3.39
CA ARG A 180 -8.73 8.26 -4.43
C ARG A 180 -7.40 7.97 -5.11
N SER A 181 -7.04 6.69 -5.23
CA SER A 181 -5.92 6.23 -6.06
C SER A 181 -6.37 5.78 -7.44
N SER A 182 -7.66 5.49 -7.61
CA SER A 182 -8.32 5.28 -8.90
C SER A 182 -9.82 5.57 -8.76
N PRO A 183 -10.62 5.53 -9.85
CA PRO A 183 -12.07 5.67 -9.75
C PRO A 183 -12.73 4.68 -8.78
N ILE A 184 -12.15 3.49 -8.57
CA ILE A 184 -12.75 2.42 -7.74
C ILE A 184 -12.02 2.18 -6.42
N LEU A 185 -10.95 2.94 -6.14
CA LEU A 185 -10.07 2.73 -4.99
C LEU A 185 -9.94 4.01 -4.17
N LEU A 186 -10.34 3.94 -2.90
CA LEU A 186 -10.11 4.98 -1.90
C LEU A 186 -9.06 4.50 -0.89
N GLU A 187 -8.03 5.29 -0.67
CA GLU A 187 -7.00 5.04 0.32
C GLU A 187 -7.19 5.94 1.54
N ILE A 188 -7.03 5.35 2.72
CA ILE A 188 -7.09 6.02 4.01
C ILE A 188 -5.81 5.70 4.76
N MET A 189 -5.10 6.75 5.18
CA MET A 189 -3.80 6.68 5.86
C MET A 189 -3.70 7.81 6.89
N ASP A 190 -2.65 7.77 7.72
CA ASP A 190 -2.27 8.90 8.56
C ASP A 190 -1.99 10.17 7.71
N LYS A 191 -2.33 11.36 8.23
CA LYS A 191 -2.23 12.63 7.49
C LYS A 191 -0.86 12.91 6.91
N THR A 192 0.19 12.50 7.63
CA THR A 192 1.58 12.84 7.30
C THR A 192 2.14 11.94 6.20
N VAL A 193 1.44 10.87 5.82
CA VAL A 193 1.95 9.90 4.85
C VAL A 193 2.01 10.48 3.45
N SER A 194 3.21 10.48 2.87
CA SER A 194 3.41 10.71 1.43
C SER A 194 4.70 10.02 0.96
N LYS A 195 4.78 9.77 -0.36
CA LYS A 195 6.01 9.22 -0.97
C LYS A 195 7.21 10.12 -0.66
N ALA A 196 7.01 11.43 -0.68
CA ALA A 196 8.05 12.41 -0.37
C ALA A 196 8.53 12.32 1.09
N GLU A 197 7.63 12.13 2.06
CA GLU A 197 8.04 11.92 3.46
C GLU A 197 8.77 10.59 3.63
N GLY A 198 8.31 9.51 2.99
CA GLY A 198 9.01 8.23 3.01
C GLY A 198 10.43 8.31 2.44
N ILE A 199 10.65 9.13 1.40
CA ILE A 199 11.97 9.34 0.78
C ILE A 199 12.95 10.09 1.70
N LYS A 200 12.45 10.86 2.68
CA LYS A 200 13.30 11.61 3.62
C LYS A 200 13.89 10.75 4.72
N ILE A 201 13.32 9.56 4.97
CA ILE A 201 13.82 8.56 5.93
C ILE A 201 15.12 7.96 5.39
#